data_AF-A0A7V7E4S4-F1
#
_entry.id   AF-A0A7V7E4S4-F1
#
_cell.length_a   1.000
_cell.length_b   1.000
_cell.length_c   1.000
_cell.angle_alpha   90.00
_cell.angle_beta   90.00
_cell.angle_gamma   90.00
#
_symmetry.space_group_name_H-M   'P 1'
#
loop_
_entity.id
_entity.type
_entity.pdbx_description
1 polymer ?
#
loop_
_entity_poly.entity_id
_entity_poly.type
_entity_poly.pdbx_seq_one_letter_code
_entity_poly.pdbx_strand_id
1 'polypeptide(L)'
;MPASIRPRRSVLYMPGSNPRALEKARGLAADALILDLEDAVAPDAKETARGQVVQALAAGGYGQRELLVRVNSLATPWGHADLAAVAGSGADAVLIPKVESAEAVRQAEAVLVAAGAPESLALWCMMETPLSILGAADIARATPRMAGFVMGTSDLAKDL
;
A
#
# COMPACT_ATOMS: atom_id res chain seq x y z
N MET A 1 -4.58 -23.74 2.76
CA MET A 1 -4.63 -23.85 1.29
C MET A 1 -3.29 -23.38 0.75
N PRO A 2 -2.69 -24.02 -0.27
CA PRO A 2 -1.49 -23.46 -0.89
C PRO A 2 -1.80 -22.04 -1.36
N ALA A 3 -0.89 -21.11 -1.09
CA ALA A 3 -1.06 -19.72 -1.51
C ALA A 3 -1.33 -19.69 -3.02
N SER A 4 -2.41 -19.02 -3.43
CA SER A 4 -2.66 -18.71 -4.84
C SER A 4 -1.42 -18.01 -5.39
N ILE A 5 -0.76 -18.61 -6.38
CA ILE A 5 0.43 -18.01 -6.99
C ILE A 5 -0.03 -16.81 -7.81
N ARG A 6 0.22 -15.61 -7.29
CA ARG A 6 0.04 -14.35 -8.01
C ARG A 6 1.37 -13.95 -8.66
N PRO A 7 1.43 -13.75 -9.99
CA PRO A 7 2.63 -13.23 -10.61
C PRO A 7 2.91 -11.81 -10.10
N ARG A 8 4.18 -11.44 -9.95
CA ARG A 8 4.63 -10.12 -9.48
C ARG A 8 5.86 -9.64 -10.26
N ARG A 9 5.88 -9.88 -11.58
CA ARG A 9 7.01 -9.53 -12.46
C ARG A 9 7.07 -8.03 -12.73
N SER A 10 5.90 -7.38 -12.70
CA SER A 10 5.76 -5.93 -12.83
C SER A 10 4.73 -5.40 -11.83
N VAL A 11 5.16 -4.44 -11.02
CA VAL A 11 4.33 -3.73 -10.03
C VAL A 11 4.37 -2.25 -10.41
N LEU A 12 3.27 -1.73 -10.96
CA LEU A 12 3.24 -0.39 -11.55
C LEU A 12 2.58 0.61 -10.61
N TYR A 13 3.28 1.72 -10.34
CA TYR A 13 2.75 2.85 -9.59
C TYR A 13 1.78 3.69 -10.42
N MET A 14 0.65 4.03 -9.84
CA MET A 14 -0.40 4.86 -10.43
C MET A 14 -0.78 5.97 -9.44
N PRO A 15 -0.64 7.27 -9.79
CA PRO A 15 -1.01 8.35 -8.89
C PRO A 15 -2.51 8.35 -8.60
N GLY A 16 -2.87 8.22 -7.31
CA GLY A 16 -4.26 8.14 -6.86
C GLY A 16 -5.07 9.43 -7.10
N SER A 17 -4.40 10.55 -7.29
CA SER A 17 -4.98 11.87 -7.59
C SER A 17 -5.32 12.08 -9.07
N ASN A 18 -5.00 11.13 -9.95
CA ASN A 18 -5.19 11.26 -11.40
C ASN A 18 -6.20 10.23 -11.93
N PRO A 19 -7.48 10.62 -12.08
CA PRO A 19 -8.54 9.72 -12.57
C PRO A 19 -8.23 9.08 -13.92
N ARG A 20 -7.59 9.81 -14.85
CA ARG A 20 -7.20 9.28 -16.16
C ARG A 20 -6.16 8.17 -16.03
N ALA A 21 -5.25 8.29 -15.07
CA ALA A 21 -4.25 7.27 -14.80
C ALA A 21 -4.92 6.01 -14.22
N LEU A 22 -5.80 6.15 -13.22
CA LEU A 22 -6.56 5.05 -12.63
C LEU A 22 -7.39 4.30 -13.67
N GLU A 23 -8.07 5.02 -14.57
CA GLU A 23 -8.86 4.41 -15.63
C GLU A 23 -7.98 3.66 -16.65
N LYS A 24 -6.86 4.26 -17.06
CA LYS A 24 -5.89 3.62 -17.96
C LYS A 24 -5.33 2.32 -17.37
N ALA A 25 -5.10 2.28 -16.05
CA ALA A 25 -4.48 1.15 -15.37
C ALA A 25 -5.26 -0.17 -15.55
N ARG A 26 -6.58 -0.12 -15.75
CA ARG A 26 -7.44 -1.27 -16.05
C ARG A 26 -6.99 -2.05 -17.30
N GLY A 27 -6.43 -1.34 -18.29
CA GLY A 27 -5.97 -1.91 -19.55
C GLY A 27 -4.48 -2.23 -19.64
N LEU A 28 -3.65 -1.85 -18.65
CA LEU A 28 -2.19 -1.98 -18.74
C LEU A 28 -1.71 -3.40 -18.44
N ALA A 29 -0.76 -3.93 -19.22
CA ALA A 29 -0.16 -5.23 -18.97
C ALA A 29 0.85 -5.19 -17.80
N ALA A 30 0.32 -5.06 -16.58
CA ALA A 30 1.06 -5.19 -15.32
C ALA A 30 0.49 -6.35 -14.52
N ASP A 31 1.33 -7.01 -13.72
CA ASP A 31 0.87 -8.07 -12.82
C ASP A 31 0.21 -7.49 -11.55
N ALA A 32 0.73 -6.37 -11.07
CA ALA A 32 0.20 -5.66 -9.92
C ALA A 32 0.21 -4.14 -10.14
N LEU A 33 -0.67 -3.45 -9.43
CA LEU A 33 -0.80 -1.99 -9.44
C LEU A 33 -0.68 -1.46 -8.02
N ILE A 34 0.11 -0.41 -7.82
CA ILE A 34 0.15 0.37 -6.59
C ILE A 34 -0.58 1.69 -6.86
N LEU A 35 -1.75 1.84 -6.27
CA LEU A 35 -2.49 3.10 -6.28
C LEU A 35 -1.93 3.99 -5.17
N ASP A 36 -1.26 5.07 -5.58
CA ASP A 36 -0.41 5.84 -4.69
C ASP A 36 -1.14 7.04 -4.07
N LEU A 37 -1.19 7.08 -2.74
CA LEU A 37 -1.67 8.23 -1.96
C LEU A 37 -0.52 9.05 -1.36
N GLU A 38 0.72 8.59 -1.47
CA GLU A 38 1.89 9.23 -0.86
C GLU A 38 2.59 10.19 -1.83
N ASP A 39 3.84 9.97 -2.23
CA ASP A 39 4.68 11.01 -2.85
C ASP A 39 4.12 11.55 -4.17
N ALA A 40 3.37 10.75 -4.93
CA ALA A 40 2.77 11.19 -6.19
C ALA A 40 1.53 12.10 -6.00
N VAL A 41 1.16 12.42 -4.76
CA VAL A 41 -0.02 13.22 -4.43
C VAL A 41 0.38 14.44 -3.60
N ALA A 42 0.00 15.63 -4.06
CA ALA A 42 0.21 16.87 -3.32
C ALA A 42 -0.61 16.91 -2.01
N PRO A 43 -0.13 17.58 -0.94
CA PRO A 43 -0.78 17.58 0.38
C PRO A 43 -2.27 18.00 0.37
N ASP A 44 -2.63 18.98 -0.44
CA ASP A 44 -3.99 19.50 -0.61
C ASP A 44 -4.90 18.54 -1.40
N ALA A 45 -4.32 17.64 -2.18
CA ALA A 45 -5.04 16.64 -2.97
C ALA A 45 -5.23 15.29 -2.25
N LYS A 46 -4.66 15.10 -1.06
CA LYS A 46 -4.63 13.79 -0.36
C LYS A 46 -6.01 13.22 -0.09
N GLU A 47 -6.92 14.05 0.43
CA GLU A 47 -8.27 13.61 0.75
C GLU A 47 -9.07 13.27 -0.50
N THR A 48 -8.97 14.09 -1.54
CA THR A 48 -9.59 13.81 -2.84
C THR A 48 -9.03 12.54 -3.47
N ALA A 49 -7.71 12.35 -3.46
CA ALA A 49 -7.05 11.16 -3.99
C ALA A 49 -7.49 9.88 -3.25
N ARG A 50 -7.62 9.94 -1.92
CA ARG A 50 -8.15 8.82 -1.12
C ARG A 50 -9.54 8.41 -1.59
N GLY A 51 -10.44 9.38 -1.75
CA GLY A 51 -11.79 9.13 -2.27
C GLY A 51 -11.77 8.52 -3.68
N GLN A 52 -10.93 9.05 -4.57
CA GLN A 52 -10.78 8.55 -5.93
C GLN A 52 -10.26 7.11 -5.98
N VAL A 53 -9.26 6.76 -5.16
CA VAL A 53 -8.73 5.40 -5.07
C VAL A 53 -9.80 4.42 -4.58
N VAL A 54 -10.51 4.75 -3.49
CA VAL A 54 -11.58 3.88 -2.97
C VAL A 54 -12.69 3.69 -4.00
N GLN A 55 -13.12 4.76 -4.67
CA GLN A 55 -14.12 4.67 -5.74
C GLN A 55 -13.64 3.83 -6.92
N ALA A 56 -12.37 3.98 -7.32
CA ALA A 56 -11.80 3.23 -8.43
C ALA A 56 -11.70 1.74 -8.13
N LEU A 57 -11.32 1.36 -6.90
CA LEU A 57 -11.29 -0.02 -6.43
C LEU A 57 -12.69 -0.63 -6.39
N ALA A 58 -13.67 0.09 -5.81
CA ALA A 58 -15.06 -0.35 -5.76
C ALA A 58 -15.68 -0.54 -7.15
N ALA A 59 -15.32 0.32 -8.11
CA ALA A 59 -15.77 0.19 -9.50
C ALA A 59 -15.15 -1.02 -10.23
N GLY A 60 -14.03 -1.54 -9.75
CA GLY A 60 -13.34 -2.70 -10.32
C GLY A 60 -12.81 -2.47 -11.74
N GLY A 61 -12.81 -3.55 -12.53
CA GLY A 61 -12.32 -3.54 -13.92
C GLY A 61 -10.82 -3.79 -14.09
N TYR A 62 -10.12 -4.18 -13.03
CA TYR A 62 -8.67 -4.46 -13.08
C TYR A 62 -8.30 -5.90 -13.45
N GLY A 63 -9.28 -6.76 -13.72
CA GLY A 63 -9.04 -8.14 -14.13
C GLY A 63 -8.34 -8.96 -13.04
N GLN A 64 -7.24 -9.61 -13.38
CA GLN A 64 -6.47 -10.50 -12.49
C GLN A 64 -5.29 -9.82 -11.78
N ARG A 65 -5.21 -8.49 -11.88
CA ARG A 65 -4.09 -7.72 -11.31
C ARG A 65 -4.21 -7.67 -9.80
N GLU A 66 -3.08 -7.84 -9.11
CA GLU A 66 -3.02 -7.60 -7.66
C GLU A 66 -3.07 -6.09 -7.40
N LEU A 67 -4.01 -5.65 -6.58
CA LEU A 67 -4.27 -4.24 -6.30
C LEU A 67 -3.74 -3.85 -4.93
N LEU A 68 -2.76 -2.97 -4.91
CA LEU A 68 -2.18 -2.41 -3.70
C LEU A 68 -2.53 -0.94 -3.58
N VAL A 69 -2.69 -0.45 -2.36
CA VAL A 69 -2.74 0.98 -2.08
C VAL A 69 -1.53 1.37 -1.25
N ARG A 70 -0.69 2.28 -1.76
CA ARG A 70 0.36 2.90 -0.94
C ARG A 70 -0.27 4.05 -0.17
N VAL A 71 -0.36 3.88 1.15
CA VAL A 71 -0.91 4.90 2.06
C VAL A 71 0.16 5.92 2.42
N ASN A 72 -0.22 7.05 3.00
CA ASN A 72 0.75 7.95 3.61
C ASN A 72 1.34 7.34 4.89
N SER A 73 2.57 7.75 5.24
CA SER A 73 3.21 7.35 6.50
C SER A 73 2.31 7.66 7.71
N LEU A 74 2.32 6.76 8.70
CA LEU A 74 1.58 6.92 9.95
C LEU A 74 2.00 8.15 10.75
N ALA A 75 3.21 8.68 10.51
CA ALA A 75 3.70 9.92 11.10
C ALA A 75 3.06 11.19 10.49
N THR A 76 2.29 11.05 9.41
CA THR A 76 1.61 12.16 8.74
C THR A 76 0.14 12.27 9.17
N PRO A 77 -0.50 13.45 9.00
CA PRO A 77 -1.92 13.61 9.29
C PRO A 77 -2.87 12.72 8.47
N TRP A 78 -2.39 12.14 7.37
CA TRP A 78 -3.24 11.40 6.41
C TRP A 78 -3.23 9.88 6.62
N GLY A 79 -2.13 9.31 7.14
CA GLY A 79 -1.91 7.85 7.13
C GLY A 79 -3.02 7.04 7.82
N HIS A 80 -3.50 7.50 8.98
CA HIS A 80 -4.57 6.82 9.71
C HIS A 80 -5.90 6.81 8.94
N ALA A 81 -6.24 7.94 8.31
CA ALA A 81 -7.46 8.06 7.52
C ALA A 81 -7.36 7.28 6.19
N ASP A 82 -6.16 7.16 5.62
CA ASP A 82 -5.92 6.31 4.45
C ASP A 82 -6.14 4.83 4.81
N LEU A 83 -5.55 4.35 5.92
CA LEU A 83 -5.75 2.97 6.37
C LEU A 83 -7.23 2.66 6.61
N ALA A 84 -7.92 3.54 7.34
CA ALA A 84 -9.34 3.36 7.62
C ALA A 84 -10.18 3.28 6.33
N ALA A 85 -9.87 4.10 5.32
CA ALA A 85 -10.57 4.10 4.04
C ALA A 85 -10.25 2.86 3.18
N VAL A 86 -9.02 2.37 3.23
CA VAL A 86 -8.58 1.21 2.43
C VAL A 86 -9.06 -0.11 3.00
N ALA A 87 -9.30 -0.19 4.32
CA ALA A 87 -9.73 -1.40 5.03
C ALA A 87 -10.87 -2.17 4.32
N GLY A 88 -11.89 -1.44 3.83
CA GLY A 88 -13.04 -2.01 3.12
C GLY A 88 -13.06 -1.75 1.61
N SER A 89 -11.96 -1.28 1.02
CA SER A 89 -11.92 -0.79 -0.37
C SER A 89 -11.96 -1.88 -1.44
N GLY A 90 -11.66 -3.13 -1.08
CA GLY A 90 -11.45 -4.23 -2.04
C GLY A 90 -10.03 -4.35 -2.57
N ALA A 91 -9.07 -3.58 -2.02
CA ALA A 91 -7.65 -3.80 -2.28
C ALA A 91 -7.19 -5.19 -1.81
N ASP A 92 -6.18 -5.74 -2.48
CA ASP A 92 -5.52 -6.99 -2.10
C ASP A 92 -4.48 -6.78 -0.99
N ALA A 93 -3.79 -5.63 -1.01
CA ALA A 93 -2.83 -5.29 0.02
C ALA A 93 -2.73 -3.78 0.28
N VAL A 94 -2.22 -3.44 1.45
CA VAL A 94 -1.77 -2.09 1.79
C VAL A 94 -0.25 -2.07 1.79
N LEU A 95 0.34 -1.09 1.11
CA LEU A 95 1.77 -0.80 1.15
C LEU A 95 2.03 0.36 2.11
N ILE A 96 2.74 0.09 3.20
CA ILE A 96 3.04 1.06 4.24
C ILE A 96 4.44 1.63 4.00
N PRO A 97 4.59 2.96 3.81
CA PRO A 97 5.89 3.60 3.69
C PRO A 97 6.56 3.80 5.06
N LYS A 98 7.89 3.97 5.05
CA LYS A 98 8.73 4.36 6.19
C LYS A 98 8.52 3.47 7.43
N VAL A 99 8.50 2.16 7.22
CA VAL A 99 8.34 1.18 8.30
C VAL A 99 9.69 0.91 8.96
N GLU A 100 9.85 1.40 10.19
CA GLU A 100 11.13 1.28 10.90
C GLU A 100 11.13 0.24 12.03
N SER A 101 10.00 -0.40 12.29
CA SER A 101 9.88 -1.43 13.33
C SER A 101 8.70 -2.36 13.10
N ALA A 102 8.74 -3.54 13.73
CA ALA A 102 7.60 -4.45 13.78
C ALA A 102 6.39 -3.84 14.49
N GLU A 103 6.61 -2.89 15.41
CA GLU A 103 5.53 -2.20 16.11
C GLU A 103 4.76 -1.26 15.18
N ALA A 104 5.46 -0.52 14.31
CA ALA A 104 4.81 0.31 13.30
C ALA A 104 3.86 -0.51 12.39
N VAL A 105 4.27 -1.74 12.03
CA VAL A 105 3.41 -2.66 11.26
C VAL A 105 2.18 -3.07 12.06
N ARG A 106 2.34 -3.45 13.33
CA ARG A 106 1.23 -3.84 14.20
C ARG A 106 0.25 -2.69 14.45
N GLN A 107 0.75 -1.46 14.57
CA GLN A 107 -0.09 -0.26 14.66
C GLN A 107 -0.93 -0.06 13.39
N ALA A 108 -0.32 -0.20 12.22
CA ALA A 108 -1.06 -0.15 10.96
C ALA A 108 -2.13 -1.25 10.87
N GLU A 109 -1.79 -2.49 11.25
CA GLU A 109 -2.74 -3.60 11.31
C GLU A 109 -3.90 -3.31 12.27
N ALA A 110 -3.62 -2.78 13.47
CA ALA A 110 -4.65 -2.45 14.45
C ALA A 110 -5.67 -1.43 13.90
N VAL A 111 -5.19 -0.42 13.16
CA VAL A 111 -6.09 0.56 12.50
C VAL A 111 -6.94 -0.12 11.43
N LEU A 112 -6.36 -0.99 10.60
CA LEU A 112 -7.09 -1.74 9.57
C LEU A 112 -8.17 -2.64 10.19
N VAL A 113 -7.81 -3.40 11.23
CA VAL A 113 -8.74 -4.30 11.94
C VAL A 113 -9.87 -3.50 12.59
N ALA A 114 -9.56 -2.39 13.26
CA ALA A 114 -10.57 -1.51 13.85
C ALA A 114 -11.53 -0.91 12.80
N ALA A 115 -11.04 -0.68 11.58
CA ALA A 115 -11.84 -0.24 10.44
C ALA A 115 -12.56 -1.38 9.69
N GLY A 116 -12.48 -2.62 10.18
CA GLY A 116 -13.19 -3.77 9.61
C GLY A 116 -12.50 -4.44 8.43
N ALA A 117 -11.18 -4.32 8.30
CA ALA A 117 -10.44 -4.98 7.23
C ALA A 117 -10.61 -6.51 7.27
N PRO A 118 -10.91 -7.16 6.12
CA PRO A 118 -11.01 -8.61 6.06
C PRO A 118 -9.64 -9.24 6.30
N GLU A 119 -9.59 -10.48 6.82
CA GLU A 119 -8.33 -11.23 7.03
C GLU A 119 -7.49 -11.38 5.75
N SER A 120 -8.13 -11.34 4.58
CA SER A 120 -7.47 -11.42 3.27
C SER A 120 -6.71 -10.18 2.85
N LEU A 121 -6.93 -9.01 3.49
CA LEU A 121 -6.19 -7.78 3.17
C LEU A 121 -4.75 -7.91 3.69
N ALA A 122 -3.80 -8.06 2.77
CA ALA A 122 -2.40 -8.24 3.10
C ALA A 122 -1.69 -6.92 3.45
N LEU A 123 -0.54 -7.04 4.11
CA LEU A 123 0.35 -5.93 4.41
C LEU A 123 1.67 -6.08 3.67
N TRP A 124 2.11 -5.01 3.03
CA TRP A 124 3.42 -4.86 2.44
C TRP A 124 4.12 -3.67 3.10
N CYS A 125 5.44 -3.71 3.16
CA CYS A 125 6.24 -2.62 3.71
C CYS A 125 7.23 -2.10 2.68
N MET A 126 7.36 -0.77 2.62
CA MET A 126 8.53 -0.16 2.01
C MET A 126 9.73 -0.33 2.94
N MET A 127 10.83 -0.81 2.36
CA MET A 127 12.13 -0.94 3.00
C MET A 127 12.99 0.19 2.43
N GLU A 128 12.90 1.34 3.07
CA GLU A 128 13.36 2.62 2.51
C GLU A 128 14.06 3.55 3.52
N THR A 129 14.34 3.05 4.72
CA THR A 129 15.17 3.75 5.73
C THR A 129 16.25 2.80 6.27
N PRO A 130 17.39 3.30 6.80
CA PRO A 130 18.41 2.44 7.38
C PRO A 130 17.87 1.51 8.47
N LEU A 131 16.95 2.01 9.31
CA LEU A 131 16.30 1.23 10.37
C LEU A 131 15.44 0.10 9.80
N SER A 132 14.70 0.36 8.73
CA SER A 132 13.95 -0.70 8.04
C SER A 132 14.86 -1.83 7.57
N ILE A 133 16.02 -1.51 6.99
CA ILE A 133 16.99 -2.49 6.48
C ILE A 133 17.57 -3.34 7.62
N LEU A 134 17.98 -2.69 8.72
CA LEU A 134 18.52 -3.38 9.89
C LEU A 134 17.45 -4.22 10.62
N GLY A 135 16.20 -3.75 10.64
CA GLY A 135 15.06 -4.38 11.32
C GLY A 135 14.23 -5.34 10.45
N ALA A 136 14.65 -5.65 9.22
CA ALA A 136 13.84 -6.37 8.24
C ALA A 136 13.33 -7.72 8.74
N ALA A 137 14.13 -8.44 9.54
CA ALA A 137 13.74 -9.73 10.12
C ALA A 137 12.57 -9.62 11.11
N ASP A 138 12.54 -8.56 11.91
CA ASP A 138 11.47 -8.31 12.87
C ASP A 138 10.21 -7.81 12.17
N ILE A 139 10.38 -6.91 11.19
CA ILE A 139 9.29 -6.43 10.33
C ILE A 139 8.62 -7.61 9.61
N ALA A 140 9.40 -8.56 9.08
CA ALA A 140 8.89 -9.74 8.37
C ALA A 140 8.02 -10.64 9.25
N ARG A 141 8.22 -10.60 10.57
CA ARG A 141 7.52 -11.44 11.57
C ARG A 141 6.43 -10.68 12.31
N ALA A 142 6.22 -9.41 11.99
CA ALA A 142 5.35 -8.53 12.77
C ALA A 142 3.88 -8.99 12.81
N THR A 143 3.41 -9.60 11.72
CA THR A 143 2.00 -9.99 11.53
C THR A 143 1.87 -11.12 10.50
N PRO A 144 0.88 -12.03 10.64
CA PRO A 144 0.58 -13.03 9.62
C PRO A 144 0.11 -12.43 8.28
N ARG A 145 -0.29 -11.15 8.24
CA ARG A 145 -0.69 -10.45 7.00
C ARG A 145 0.50 -10.06 6.12
N MET A 146 1.73 -10.16 6.62
CA MET A 146 2.91 -9.74 5.89
C MET A 146 3.08 -10.56 4.61
N ALA A 147 3.09 -9.90 3.45
CA ALA A 147 3.07 -10.56 2.15
C ALA A 147 4.12 -10.04 1.15
N GLY A 148 4.81 -8.94 1.45
CA GLY A 148 5.82 -8.39 0.55
C GLY A 148 6.60 -7.22 1.12
N PHE A 149 7.82 -7.07 0.61
CA PHE A 149 8.67 -5.91 0.82
C PHE A 149 8.95 -5.22 -0.52
N VAL A 150 8.96 -3.89 -0.51
CA VAL A 150 9.32 -3.06 -1.66
C VAL A 150 10.53 -2.23 -1.28
N MET A 151 11.61 -2.31 -2.07
CA MET A 151 12.83 -1.54 -1.79
C MET A 151 12.67 -0.09 -2.29
N GLY A 152 12.54 0.87 -1.38
CA GLY A 152 12.53 2.30 -1.69
C GLY A 152 13.95 2.86 -1.78
N THR A 153 14.66 2.53 -2.87
CA THR A 153 16.10 2.82 -2.98
C THR A 153 16.45 4.30 -2.97
N SER A 154 15.59 5.17 -3.53
CA SER A 154 15.82 6.62 -3.55
C SER A 154 15.76 7.23 -2.16
N ASP A 155 14.74 6.89 -1.37
CA ASP A 155 14.61 7.39 0.00
C ASP A 155 15.66 6.76 0.92
N LEU A 156 15.97 5.48 0.74
CA LEU A 156 17.07 4.86 1.48
C LEU A 156 18.40 5.57 1.23
N ALA A 157 18.71 5.92 -0.02
CA ALA A 157 19.92 6.66 -0.35
C ALA A 157 19.94 8.09 0.22
N LYS A 158 18.77 8.70 0.41
CA LYS A 158 18.62 10.04 0.98
C LYS A 158 18.75 10.06 2.50
N ASP A 159 18.32 9.00 3.16
CA ASP A 159 18.31 8.86 4.63
C ASP A 159 19.58 8.18 5.18
N LEU A 160 20.54 7.82 4.33
CA LEU A 160 21.89 7.34 4.67
C LEU A 160 22.88 8.51 4.87
#